data_AF-A0A1Y5F7J8-F1
#
_entry.id   AF-A0A1Y5F7J8-F1
#
_cell.length_a   1.000
_cell.length_b   1.000
_cell.length_c   1.000
_cell.angle_alpha   90.00
_cell.angle_beta   90.00
_cell.angle_gamma   90.00
#
_symmetry.space_group_name_H-M   'P 1'
#
loop_
_entity.id
_entity.type
_entity.pdbx_description
1 polymer ?
#
loop_
_entity_poly.entity_id
_entity_poly.type
_entity_poly.pdbx_seq_one_letter_code
_entity_poly.pdbx_strand_id
1 'polypeptide(L)'
;MGGKCYEVDRDTGGSNYSRITSARNCSSKKASYIWKQTGEIQGECYEHSGESYKVKVEKSKCAFGGILHHFLPRKSGWGGRCYAIAEDGGPAAYIESVKIEKCKPENTTFILNQARGNLQGECFEVDADSGRGSYSKSVKRDKCLAKKEARYSWRKDQSGLSGKCLEVKESTQGLAALKEVTYKKCIDFETTFTFKRVDRLSGLCLIIDKVSLGEVFSRVVSKRNCLKQAGVTENTLLQKKNGKYDCFQVDTKTEGNLFIDKAPSSDCMEKLSKPRWVSDETGWDGKCMAKIRVAEKIVEKSVSKSKCRPDDVFIMWHNLSKLNGQCYEVHGKYGSEQYAVIIEMRKCKPKNLKTIFYRAPKALSGNCYIVDVKTGGEKYNRLIGTRKCKEKLMTVPLK
;
A
#
# COMPACT_ATOMS: atom_id res chain seq x y z
N MET A 1 27.09 -18.69 -44.29
CA MET A 1 28.30 -19.17 -43.58
C MET A 1 29.33 -18.05 -43.64
N GLY A 2 29.93 -17.65 -42.52
CA GLY A 2 30.97 -16.59 -42.50
C GLY A 2 32.36 -17.20 -42.69
N GLY A 3 33.08 -16.78 -43.73
CA GLY A 3 34.47 -17.21 -43.97
C GLY A 3 35.43 -16.64 -42.92
N LYS A 4 36.49 -17.38 -42.60
CA LYS A 4 37.63 -16.87 -41.81
C LYS A 4 38.63 -16.19 -42.75
N CYS A 5 39.21 -15.08 -42.30
CA CYS A 5 40.27 -14.38 -43.02
C CYS A 5 41.62 -14.99 -42.70
N TYR A 6 42.45 -15.19 -43.71
CA TYR A 6 43.80 -15.71 -43.55
C TYR A 6 44.81 -14.77 -44.19
N GLU A 7 45.87 -14.48 -43.45
CA GLU A 7 47.11 -13.99 -44.03
C GLU A 7 47.87 -15.22 -44.54
N VAL A 8 48.23 -15.23 -45.82
CA VAL A 8 48.89 -16.36 -46.48
C VAL A 8 50.19 -15.92 -47.14
N ASP A 9 51.15 -16.83 -47.26
CA ASP A 9 52.33 -16.55 -48.07
C ASP A 9 51.95 -16.41 -49.55
N ARG A 10 52.53 -15.42 -50.22
CA ARG A 10 52.14 -15.05 -51.58
C ARG A 10 52.54 -16.11 -52.60
N ASP A 11 53.68 -16.76 -52.41
CA ASP A 11 54.30 -17.63 -53.41
C ASP A 11 53.61 -19.00 -53.51
N THR A 12 53.07 -19.51 -52.41
CA THR A 12 52.36 -20.81 -52.37
C THR A 12 50.86 -20.70 -52.13
N GLY A 13 50.33 -19.48 -51.94
CA GLY A 13 48.91 -19.27 -51.68
C GLY A 13 48.45 -19.83 -50.33
N GLY A 14 49.37 -20.03 -49.39
CA GLY A 14 49.07 -20.45 -48.02
C GLY A 14 49.43 -21.90 -47.67
N SER A 15 50.08 -22.63 -48.57
CA SER A 15 50.54 -24.00 -48.30
C SER A 15 51.69 -24.05 -47.30
N ASN A 16 52.56 -23.03 -47.27
CA ASN A 16 53.68 -22.95 -46.33
C ASN A 16 53.36 -22.10 -45.09
N TYR A 17 52.55 -21.05 -45.23
CA TYR A 17 52.10 -20.23 -44.10
C TYR A 17 50.66 -19.78 -44.29
N SER A 18 49.81 -20.07 -43.32
CA SER A 18 48.51 -19.43 -43.18
C SER A 18 48.22 -19.11 -41.72
N ARG A 19 47.74 -17.89 -41.45
CA ARG A 19 47.34 -17.47 -40.11
C ARG A 19 45.99 -16.77 -40.17
N ILE A 20 45.08 -17.16 -39.27
CA ILE A 20 43.81 -16.46 -39.11
C ILE A 20 44.11 -15.01 -38.72
N THR A 21 43.59 -14.07 -39.51
CA THR A 21 43.76 -12.63 -39.30
C THR A 21 42.40 -11.94 -39.11
N SER A 22 42.43 -10.66 -38.75
CA SER A 22 41.19 -9.90 -38.56
C SER A 22 40.45 -9.72 -39.88
N ALA A 23 39.12 -9.75 -39.86
CA ALA A 23 38.27 -9.54 -41.04
C ALA A 23 38.60 -8.26 -41.83
N ARG A 24 39.10 -7.22 -41.14
CA ARG A 24 39.50 -5.95 -41.76
C ARG A 24 40.66 -6.11 -42.75
N ASN A 25 41.51 -7.13 -42.57
CA ASN A 25 42.69 -7.34 -43.43
C ASN A 25 42.34 -8.02 -44.76
N CYS A 26 41.13 -8.56 -44.91
CA CYS A 26 40.62 -9.06 -46.20
C CYS A 26 39.76 -8.04 -46.95
N SER A 27 39.52 -6.85 -46.38
CA SER A 27 38.71 -5.82 -47.04
C SER A 27 39.47 -5.30 -48.26
N SER A 28 38.93 -5.55 -49.45
CA SER A 28 39.48 -4.96 -50.69
C SER A 28 39.12 -3.47 -50.73
N LYS A 29 40.00 -2.64 -51.33
CA LYS A 29 39.75 -1.18 -51.48
C LYS A 29 38.49 -0.82 -52.29
N LYS A 30 37.76 -1.80 -52.85
CA LYS A 30 36.51 -1.66 -53.59
C LYS A 30 35.38 -2.49 -52.95
N ALA A 31 35.14 -2.28 -51.66
CA ALA A 31 34.02 -2.91 -50.98
C ALA A 31 32.69 -2.25 -51.39
N SER A 32 31.69 -3.06 -51.76
CA SER A 32 30.30 -2.62 -51.84
C SER A 32 29.59 -2.94 -50.53
N TYR A 33 28.57 -2.18 -50.17
CA TYR A 33 27.76 -2.48 -48.97
C TYR A 33 26.36 -2.89 -49.40
N ILE A 34 25.82 -3.91 -48.74
CA ILE A 34 24.50 -4.47 -49.02
C ILE A 34 23.69 -4.45 -47.73
N TRP A 35 22.54 -3.79 -47.78
CA TRP A 35 21.56 -3.83 -46.71
C TRP A 35 20.75 -5.12 -46.79
N LYS A 36 20.54 -5.76 -45.64
CA LYS A 36 19.64 -6.90 -45.50
C LYS A 36 18.59 -6.58 -44.45
N GLN A 37 17.34 -6.43 -44.87
CA GLN A 37 16.22 -6.27 -43.96
C GLN A 37 16.00 -7.57 -43.18
N THR A 38 15.96 -7.47 -41.85
CA THR A 38 15.76 -8.61 -40.93
C THR A 38 14.40 -8.55 -40.23
N GLY A 39 13.67 -7.43 -40.37
CA GLY A 39 12.31 -7.25 -39.91
C GLY A 39 11.72 -5.96 -40.47
N GLU A 40 10.43 -5.71 -40.20
CA GLU A 40 9.69 -4.56 -40.75
C GLU A 40 10.41 -3.21 -40.50
N ILE A 41 10.98 -3.05 -39.31
CA ILE A 41 11.68 -1.84 -38.85
C ILE A 41 13.15 -2.09 -38.49
N GLN A 42 13.74 -3.17 -39.03
CA GLN A 42 15.11 -3.60 -38.68
C GLN A 42 15.85 -4.17 -39.88
N GLY A 43 17.16 -3.94 -39.90
CA GLY A 43 18.06 -4.63 -40.81
C GLY A 43 19.50 -4.47 -40.37
N GLU A 44 20.36 -5.07 -41.19
CA GLU A 44 21.79 -5.18 -40.96
C GLU A 44 22.54 -4.80 -42.24
N CYS A 45 23.64 -4.07 -42.06
CA CYS A 45 24.52 -3.70 -43.17
C CYS A 45 25.68 -4.69 -43.27
N TYR A 46 25.96 -5.14 -44.49
CA TYR A 46 27.06 -6.06 -44.78
C TYR A 46 27.99 -5.45 -45.80
N GLU A 47 29.29 -5.46 -45.50
CA GLU A 47 30.33 -5.27 -46.50
C GLU A 47 30.45 -6.52 -47.36
N HIS A 48 30.43 -6.35 -48.67
CA HIS A 48 30.54 -7.39 -49.68
C HIS A 48 31.82 -7.17 -50.48
N SER A 49 32.76 -8.11 -50.35
CA SER A 49 34.06 -8.10 -51.05
C SER A 49 34.26 -9.47 -51.71
N GLY A 50 33.77 -9.62 -52.94
CA GLY A 50 33.79 -10.88 -53.71
C GLY A 50 32.60 -11.82 -53.42
N GLU A 51 32.47 -12.91 -54.18
CA GLU A 51 31.25 -13.74 -54.27
C GLU A 51 30.79 -14.40 -52.95
N SER A 52 31.66 -14.57 -51.96
CA SER A 52 31.35 -15.37 -50.75
C SER A 52 31.58 -14.68 -49.41
N TYR A 53 32.16 -13.47 -49.39
CA TYR A 53 32.49 -12.78 -48.14
C TYR A 53 31.46 -11.69 -47.79
N LYS A 54 30.84 -11.83 -46.62
CA LYS A 54 29.90 -10.85 -46.04
C LYS A 54 30.28 -10.58 -44.59
N VAL A 55 30.67 -9.35 -44.28
CA VAL A 55 31.01 -8.92 -42.91
C VAL A 55 29.99 -7.90 -42.45
N LYS A 56 29.38 -8.12 -41.28
CA LYS A 56 28.48 -7.15 -40.69
C LYS A 56 29.26 -5.89 -40.31
N VAL A 57 28.84 -4.73 -40.83
CA VAL A 57 29.46 -3.43 -40.59
C VAL A 57 28.46 -2.45 -39.96
N GLU A 58 28.92 -1.23 -39.66
CA GLU A 58 28.06 -0.16 -39.17
C GLU A 58 26.96 0.17 -40.20
N LYS A 59 25.74 0.41 -39.71
CA LYS A 59 24.56 0.64 -40.56
C LYS A 59 24.73 1.84 -41.49
N SER A 60 25.39 2.89 -41.02
CA SER A 60 25.71 4.10 -41.78
C SER A 60 26.46 3.84 -43.08
N LYS A 61 27.18 2.71 -43.22
CA LYS A 61 27.87 2.32 -44.47
C LYS A 61 26.91 1.88 -45.58
N CYS A 62 25.68 1.48 -45.24
CA CYS A 62 24.63 1.14 -46.19
C CYS A 62 23.66 2.30 -46.46
N ALA A 63 23.91 3.48 -45.88
CA ALA A 63 23.09 4.66 -46.12
C ALA A 63 23.49 5.32 -47.44
N PHE A 64 23.11 4.69 -48.56
CA PHE A 64 23.37 5.21 -49.90
C PHE A 64 22.19 6.08 -50.38
N GLY A 65 22.50 7.16 -51.10
CA GLY A 65 21.50 8.07 -51.65
C GLY A 65 20.96 9.07 -50.64
N GLY A 66 19.78 9.64 -50.94
CA GLY A 66 19.06 10.52 -50.04
C GLY A 66 18.52 9.77 -48.82
N ILE A 67 18.51 10.42 -47.65
CA ILE A 67 17.97 9.86 -46.41
C ILE A 67 16.77 10.70 -45.97
N LEU A 68 15.62 10.06 -45.84
CA LEU A 68 14.42 10.67 -45.25
C LEU A 68 14.29 10.26 -43.78
N HIS A 69 13.76 11.19 -42.97
CA HIS A 69 13.48 10.93 -41.56
C HIS A 69 11.99 10.69 -41.37
N HIS A 70 11.64 9.48 -40.93
CA HIS A 70 10.26 9.05 -40.75
C HIS A 70 9.97 8.77 -39.27
N PHE A 71 8.93 9.40 -38.74
CA PHE A 71 8.46 9.18 -37.38
C PHE A 71 7.37 8.11 -37.36
N LEU A 72 7.59 7.07 -36.57
CA LEU A 72 6.60 6.01 -36.36
C LEU A 72 5.95 6.18 -34.98
N PRO A 73 4.66 6.59 -34.91
CA PRO A 73 3.97 6.79 -33.64
C PRO A 73 3.71 5.45 -32.92
N ARG A 74 3.58 5.50 -31.60
CA ARG A 74 3.09 4.37 -30.80
C ARG A 74 1.60 4.13 -31.08
N LYS A 75 1.09 2.94 -30.72
CA LYS A 75 -0.34 2.60 -30.80
C LYS A 75 -1.26 3.57 -30.05
N SER A 76 -0.75 4.23 -29.00
CA SER A 76 -1.49 5.27 -28.25
C SER A 76 -1.67 6.58 -29.01
N GLY A 77 -0.95 6.77 -30.13
CA GLY A 77 -0.80 8.05 -30.83
C GLY A 77 0.09 9.07 -30.11
N TRP A 78 0.70 8.69 -28.98
CA TRP A 78 1.56 9.56 -28.17
C TRP A 78 2.95 8.96 -28.01
N GLY A 79 3.97 9.73 -28.41
CA GLY A 79 5.34 9.25 -28.52
C GLY A 79 5.55 8.37 -29.74
N GLY A 80 6.81 8.13 -30.09
CA GLY A 80 7.17 7.29 -31.23
C GLY A 80 8.66 7.05 -31.30
N ARG A 81 9.10 6.52 -32.44
CA ARG A 81 10.52 6.35 -32.78
C ARG A 81 10.79 7.04 -34.11
N CYS A 82 11.94 7.67 -34.22
CA CYS A 82 12.41 8.26 -35.47
C CYS A 82 13.32 7.27 -36.19
N TYR A 83 13.15 7.15 -37.50
CA TYR A 83 13.95 6.31 -38.36
C TYR A 83 14.53 7.11 -39.51
N ALA A 84 15.80 6.91 -39.81
CA ALA A 84 16.39 7.27 -41.08
C ALA A 84 16.10 6.14 -42.07
N ILE A 85 15.51 6.46 -43.22
CA ILE A 85 15.18 5.53 -44.30
C ILE A 85 15.79 6.02 -45.61
N ALA A 86 16.16 5.10 -46.51
CA ALA A 86 16.56 5.48 -47.86
C ALA A 86 15.37 6.13 -48.58
N GLU A 87 15.64 7.26 -49.25
CA GLU A 87 14.68 7.95 -50.10
C GLU A 87 14.24 7.03 -51.27
N ASP A 88 15.23 6.40 -51.90
CA ASP A 88 15.03 5.44 -52.98
C ASP A 88 14.95 4.01 -52.42
N GLY A 89 13.76 3.41 -52.43
CA GLY A 89 13.55 2.02 -52.00
C GLY A 89 13.15 1.84 -50.53
N GLY A 90 13.04 2.93 -49.76
CA GLY A 90 12.41 2.93 -48.44
C GLY A 90 13.10 2.02 -47.41
N PRO A 91 12.34 1.44 -46.44
CA PRO A 91 12.93 0.65 -45.35
C PRO A 91 13.57 -0.67 -45.82
N ALA A 92 13.18 -1.16 -47.00
CA ALA A 92 13.76 -2.34 -47.62
C ALA A 92 15.19 -2.09 -48.12
N ALA A 93 15.51 -0.84 -48.49
CA ALA A 93 16.84 -0.44 -48.93
C ALA A 93 17.74 0.01 -47.76
N TYR A 94 17.19 0.72 -46.77
CA TYR A 94 17.91 1.08 -45.54
C TYR A 94 16.92 1.54 -44.46
N ILE A 95 17.12 1.10 -43.21
CA ILE A 95 16.39 1.63 -42.06
C ILE A 95 17.21 1.59 -40.77
N GLU A 96 17.34 2.74 -40.12
CA GLU A 96 18.06 2.88 -38.86
C GLU A 96 17.28 3.75 -37.87
N SER A 97 17.20 3.31 -36.61
CA SER A 97 16.60 4.15 -35.56
C SER A 97 17.58 5.27 -35.20
N VAL A 98 17.11 6.51 -35.28
CA VAL A 98 17.90 7.70 -34.98
C VAL A 98 17.28 8.51 -33.85
N LYS A 99 18.00 9.52 -33.38
CA LYS A 99 17.52 10.45 -32.37
C LYS A 99 16.24 11.16 -32.83
N ILE A 100 15.27 11.30 -31.93
CA ILE A 100 13.93 11.82 -32.24
C ILE A 100 13.96 13.25 -32.81
N GLU A 101 14.98 14.03 -32.47
CA GLU A 101 15.21 15.39 -32.97
C GLU A 101 15.39 15.45 -34.50
N LYS A 102 15.81 14.34 -35.14
CA LYS A 102 15.95 14.28 -36.60
C LYS A 102 14.61 14.19 -37.34
N CYS A 103 13.55 13.76 -36.65
CA CYS A 103 12.18 13.76 -37.18
C CYS A 103 11.37 14.96 -36.66
N LYS A 104 12.01 15.95 -36.03
CA LYS A 104 11.29 17.11 -35.49
C LYS A 104 10.89 18.03 -36.67
N PRO A 105 9.60 18.38 -36.83
CA PRO A 105 9.16 19.33 -37.85
C PRO A 105 9.57 20.76 -37.48
N GLU A 106 9.54 21.68 -38.45
CA GLU A 106 9.88 23.09 -38.23
C GLU A 106 8.92 23.75 -37.23
N ASN A 107 7.62 23.48 -37.38
CA ASN A 107 6.56 24.00 -36.52
C ASN A 107 6.12 22.95 -35.51
N THR A 108 6.35 23.23 -34.23
CA THR A 108 5.90 22.38 -33.13
C THR A 108 5.11 23.16 -32.09
N THR A 109 4.11 22.54 -31.49
CA THR A 109 3.35 23.06 -30.35
C THR A 109 3.45 22.11 -29.14
N PHE A 110 3.14 22.61 -27.95
CA PHE A 110 3.15 21.80 -26.73
C PHE A 110 1.73 21.43 -26.33
N ILE A 111 1.47 20.14 -26.11
CA ILE A 111 0.16 19.60 -25.73
C ILE A 111 0.27 18.78 -24.45
N LEU A 112 -0.62 19.04 -23.49
CA LEU A 112 -0.74 18.25 -22.26
C LEU A 112 -1.77 17.13 -22.45
N ASN A 113 -1.30 15.89 -22.58
CA ASN A 113 -2.16 14.72 -22.68
C ASN A 113 -2.63 14.24 -21.30
N GLN A 114 -3.87 14.54 -20.93
CA GLN A 114 -4.51 14.07 -19.70
C GLN A 114 -5.36 12.82 -19.95
N ALA A 115 -4.72 11.64 -19.93
CA ALA A 115 -5.44 10.37 -20.03
C ALA A 115 -6.44 10.19 -18.86
N ARG A 116 -7.56 9.49 -19.11
CA ARG A 116 -8.59 9.22 -18.09
C ARG A 116 -7.96 8.58 -16.85
N GLY A 117 -8.05 9.26 -15.71
CA GLY A 117 -7.48 8.80 -14.43
C GLY A 117 -6.08 9.33 -14.10
N ASN A 118 -5.33 9.86 -15.08
CA ASN A 118 -4.08 10.56 -14.82
C ASN A 118 -4.31 12.08 -14.80
N LEU A 119 -4.65 12.59 -13.61
CA LEU A 119 -4.85 14.03 -13.41
C LEU A 119 -3.63 14.87 -13.77
N GLN A 120 -2.42 14.30 -13.71
CA GLN A 120 -1.21 15.05 -13.97
C GLN A 120 -1.00 15.29 -15.48
N GLY A 121 -1.36 14.30 -16.28
CA GLY A 121 -1.05 14.25 -17.71
C GLY A 121 0.45 14.20 -18.00
N GLU A 122 0.76 13.98 -19.27
CA GLU A 122 2.12 14.02 -19.81
C GLU A 122 2.20 15.14 -20.85
N CYS A 123 3.29 15.90 -20.84
CA CYS A 123 3.51 16.99 -21.78
C CYS A 123 4.26 16.50 -23.00
N PHE A 124 3.77 16.84 -24.19
CA PHE A 124 4.36 16.46 -25.47
C PHE A 124 4.60 17.69 -26.33
N GLU A 125 5.77 17.74 -26.96
CA GLU A 125 6.01 18.55 -28.16
C GLU A 125 5.46 17.77 -29.36
N VAL A 126 4.57 18.38 -30.14
CA VAL A 126 3.90 17.74 -31.28
C VAL A 126 4.04 18.60 -32.53
N ASP A 127 3.94 17.98 -33.70
CA ASP A 127 3.78 18.69 -34.97
C ASP A 127 2.56 19.62 -34.88
N ALA A 128 2.76 20.92 -35.15
CA ALA A 128 1.69 21.91 -35.07
C ALA A 128 0.67 21.76 -36.21
N ASP A 129 1.13 21.30 -37.37
CA ASP A 129 0.34 21.25 -38.61
C ASP A 129 -0.31 19.89 -38.78
N SER A 130 0.45 18.82 -38.54
CA SER A 130 0.00 17.43 -38.75
C SER A 130 -0.40 16.68 -37.47
N GLY A 131 -0.16 17.29 -36.30
CA GLY A 131 -0.52 16.75 -35.00
C GLY A 131 0.35 15.60 -34.49
N ARG A 132 -0.09 14.97 -33.40
CA ARG A 132 0.69 13.99 -32.61
C ARG A 132 1.11 12.71 -33.36
N GLY A 133 0.42 12.38 -34.45
CA GLY A 133 0.68 11.19 -35.27
C GLY A 133 1.94 11.34 -36.12
N SER A 134 2.21 12.54 -36.60
CA SER A 134 3.39 12.84 -37.44
C SER A 134 4.64 13.13 -36.63
N TYR A 135 4.51 13.74 -35.45
CA TYR A 135 5.58 13.85 -34.47
C TYR A 135 5.01 14.04 -33.09
N SER A 136 5.53 13.30 -32.11
CA SER A 136 5.29 13.58 -30.70
C SER A 136 6.45 13.12 -29.83
N LYS A 137 6.95 14.04 -29.01
CA LYS A 137 8.06 13.81 -28.08
C LYS A 137 7.67 14.23 -26.67
N SER A 138 7.86 13.35 -25.70
CA SER A 138 7.64 13.71 -24.30
C SER A 138 8.67 14.75 -23.85
N VAL A 139 8.20 15.81 -23.21
CA VAL A 139 9.01 16.91 -22.70
C VAL A 139 8.66 17.20 -21.24
N LYS A 140 9.48 18.03 -20.59
CA LYS A 140 9.20 18.49 -19.22
C LYS A 140 7.86 19.25 -19.18
N ARG A 141 7.09 19.05 -18.11
CA ARG A 141 5.72 19.60 -17.97
C ARG A 141 5.66 21.12 -17.97
N ASP A 142 6.73 21.79 -17.57
CA ASP A 142 6.86 23.25 -17.62
C ASP A 142 6.76 23.83 -19.03
N LYS A 143 6.93 23.02 -20.08
CA LYS A 143 6.70 23.43 -21.47
C LYS A 143 5.23 23.52 -21.86
N CYS A 144 4.35 22.72 -21.24
CA CYS A 144 2.91 22.75 -21.50
C CYS A 144 2.13 23.63 -20.53
N LEU A 145 2.75 24.07 -19.44
CA LEU A 145 2.10 24.82 -18.36
C LEU A 145 2.59 26.26 -18.36
N ALA A 146 1.66 27.21 -18.21
CA ALA A 146 2.02 28.60 -18.02
C ALA A 146 2.86 28.79 -16.75
N LYS A 147 3.79 29.75 -16.78
CA LYS A 147 4.62 30.13 -15.61
C LYS A 147 3.83 30.85 -14.52
N LYS A 148 2.53 31.07 -14.71
CA LYS A 148 1.64 31.70 -13.72
C LYS A 148 1.50 30.86 -12.46
N GLU A 149 1.09 31.53 -11.39
CA GLU A 149 0.79 30.87 -10.12
C GLU A 149 -0.32 29.83 -10.27
N ALA A 150 -0.23 28.77 -9.47
CA ALA A 150 -1.26 27.75 -9.46
C ALA A 150 -2.53 28.28 -8.80
N ARG A 151 -3.68 27.98 -9.41
CA ARG A 151 -4.99 28.16 -8.79
C ARG A 151 -5.42 26.85 -8.14
N TYR A 152 -6.35 26.92 -7.20
CA TYR A 152 -6.92 25.74 -6.55
C TYR A 152 -8.40 25.66 -6.88
N SER A 153 -8.88 24.46 -7.23
CA SER A 153 -10.27 24.26 -7.61
C SER A 153 -10.82 23.01 -6.92
N TRP A 154 -11.97 23.18 -6.27
CA TRP A 154 -12.70 22.08 -5.66
C TRP A 154 -13.54 21.35 -6.70
N ARG A 155 -13.35 20.04 -6.83
CA ARG A 155 -14.16 19.18 -7.70
C ARG A 155 -14.94 18.20 -6.84
N LYS A 156 -16.26 18.37 -6.78
CA LYS A 156 -17.16 17.45 -6.09
C LYS A 156 -17.11 16.06 -6.70
N ASP A 157 -17.24 15.05 -5.86
CA ASP A 157 -17.45 13.67 -6.30
C ASP A 157 -18.92 13.44 -6.70
N GLN A 158 -19.24 12.22 -7.15
CA GLN A 158 -20.59 11.85 -7.56
C GLN A 158 -21.63 11.94 -6.43
N SER A 159 -21.20 11.93 -5.16
CA SER A 159 -22.11 12.06 -4.02
C SER A 159 -22.53 13.52 -3.77
N GLY A 160 -21.74 14.49 -4.24
CA GLY A 160 -21.93 15.91 -3.95
C GLY A 160 -21.65 16.31 -2.49
N LEU A 161 -21.26 15.35 -1.62
CA LEU A 161 -20.96 15.56 -0.19
C LEU A 161 -19.46 15.72 0.09
N SER A 162 -18.63 15.31 -0.87
CA SER A 162 -17.19 15.39 -0.77
C SER A 162 -16.61 15.67 -2.17
N GLY A 163 -15.29 15.68 -2.25
CA GLY A 163 -14.58 16.06 -3.45
C GLY A 163 -13.07 16.09 -3.25
N LYS A 164 -12.40 16.57 -4.28
CA LYS A 164 -10.95 16.68 -4.33
C LYS A 164 -10.58 18.12 -4.62
N CYS A 165 -9.59 18.63 -3.88
CA CYS A 165 -8.98 19.91 -4.19
C CYS A 165 -7.86 19.67 -5.18
N LEU A 166 -7.97 20.29 -6.35
CA LEU A 166 -7.02 20.15 -7.44
C LEU A 166 -6.19 21.42 -7.55
N GLU A 167 -4.88 21.27 -7.63
CA GLU A 167 -4.01 22.34 -8.09
C GLU A 167 -4.16 22.42 -9.61
N VAL A 168 -4.57 23.58 -10.12
CA VAL A 168 -4.88 23.83 -11.53
C VAL A 168 -3.95 24.92 -12.06
N LYS A 169 -3.37 24.70 -13.24
CA LYS A 169 -2.63 25.73 -13.97
C LYS A 169 -3.20 25.92 -15.37
N GLU A 170 -3.05 27.12 -15.89
CA GLU A 170 -3.29 27.39 -17.30
C GLU A 170 -2.27 26.59 -18.13
N SER A 171 -2.77 25.87 -19.13
CA SER A 171 -2.01 25.12 -20.12
C SER A 171 -2.32 25.65 -21.52
N THR A 172 -1.58 25.20 -22.51
CA THR A 172 -1.83 25.50 -23.92
C THR A 172 -3.23 25.11 -24.40
N GLN A 173 -3.93 24.22 -23.70
CA GLN A 173 -5.28 23.75 -24.03
C GLN A 173 -6.34 24.21 -23.02
N GLY A 174 -6.04 25.20 -22.17
CA GLY A 174 -6.92 25.68 -21.11
C GLY A 174 -6.49 25.20 -19.72
N LEU A 175 -7.43 25.07 -18.78
CA LEU A 175 -7.10 24.73 -17.39
C LEU A 175 -6.76 23.24 -17.22
N ALA A 176 -5.54 22.97 -16.77
CA ALA A 176 -5.04 21.64 -16.49
C ALA A 176 -4.91 21.39 -14.99
N ALA A 177 -5.59 20.36 -14.48
CA ALA A 177 -5.29 19.81 -13.17
C ALA A 177 -3.85 19.29 -13.14
N LEU A 178 -3.14 19.49 -12.03
CA LEU A 178 -1.74 19.08 -11.88
C LEU A 178 -1.57 17.95 -10.90
N LYS A 179 -2.26 18.04 -9.76
CA LYS A 179 -2.25 17.07 -8.66
C LYS A 179 -3.37 17.35 -7.67
N GLU A 180 -3.70 16.34 -6.88
CA GLU A 180 -4.55 16.49 -5.71
C GLU A 180 -3.75 17.14 -4.57
N VAL A 181 -4.35 18.11 -3.90
CA VAL A 181 -3.78 18.80 -2.73
C VAL A 181 -4.75 18.77 -1.56
N THR A 182 -4.30 19.23 -0.38
CA THR A 182 -5.18 19.33 0.78
C THR A 182 -6.30 20.34 0.52
N TYR A 183 -7.52 20.01 0.94
CA TYR A 183 -8.70 20.87 0.69
C TYR A 183 -8.57 22.28 1.25
N LYS A 184 -7.74 22.47 2.28
CA LYS A 184 -7.45 23.78 2.88
C LYS A 184 -6.92 24.78 1.84
N LYS A 185 -6.26 24.31 0.78
CA LYS A 185 -5.80 25.17 -0.33
C LYS A 185 -6.92 25.66 -1.25
N CYS A 186 -8.07 24.97 -1.25
CA CYS A 186 -9.28 25.37 -1.98
C CYS A 186 -10.25 26.16 -1.10
N ILE A 187 -9.86 26.54 0.12
CA ILE A 187 -10.69 27.36 1.00
C ILE A 187 -10.07 28.76 1.05
N ASP A 188 -10.68 29.69 0.32
CA ASP A 188 -10.43 31.12 0.34
C ASP A 188 -11.68 31.92 0.75
N PHE A 189 -12.70 31.22 1.26
CA PHE A 189 -13.98 31.75 1.71
C PHE A 189 -14.31 31.32 3.15
N GLU A 190 -15.31 31.96 3.75
CA GLU A 190 -15.81 31.57 5.07
C GLU A 190 -16.44 30.17 5.04
N THR A 191 -16.06 29.33 6.01
CA THR A 191 -16.60 27.98 6.18
C THR A 191 -17.34 27.82 7.49
N THR A 192 -18.35 26.97 7.51
CA THR A 192 -19.00 26.50 8.74
C THR A 192 -19.07 24.98 8.77
N PHE A 193 -19.13 24.39 9.96
CA PHE A 193 -19.51 22.98 10.08
C PHE A 193 -21.03 22.85 10.04
N THR A 194 -21.52 21.76 9.47
CA THR A 194 -22.93 21.40 9.46
C THR A 194 -23.06 19.89 9.59
N PHE A 195 -24.04 19.42 10.36
CA PHE A 195 -24.31 18.00 10.49
C PHE A 195 -25.45 17.63 9.55
N LYS A 196 -25.14 16.82 8.53
CA LYS A 196 -26.13 16.28 7.60
C LYS A 196 -26.57 14.91 8.09
N ARG A 197 -27.80 14.82 8.60
CA ARG A 197 -28.42 13.55 8.99
C ARG A 197 -28.57 12.65 7.77
N VAL A 198 -28.10 11.40 7.89
CA VAL A 198 -28.20 10.37 6.82
C VAL A 198 -29.35 9.43 7.12
N ASP A 199 -29.55 9.09 8.40
CA ASP A 199 -30.70 8.34 8.88
C ASP A 199 -31.07 8.74 10.32
N ARG A 200 -32.02 8.04 10.95
CA ARG A 200 -32.46 8.36 12.33
C ARG A 200 -31.32 8.27 13.36
N LEU A 201 -30.33 7.41 13.16
CA LEU A 201 -29.26 7.09 14.11
C LEU A 201 -27.86 7.46 13.59
N SER A 202 -27.76 8.07 12.41
CA SER A 202 -26.49 8.41 11.79
C SER A 202 -26.54 9.70 10.98
N GLY A 203 -25.37 10.31 10.84
CA GLY A 203 -25.17 11.50 10.02
C GLY A 203 -23.69 11.75 9.78
N LEU A 204 -23.43 12.72 8.91
CA LEU A 204 -22.10 13.13 8.51
C LEU A 204 -21.86 14.55 8.98
N CYS A 205 -20.68 14.80 9.55
CA CYS A 205 -20.24 16.16 9.81
C CYS A 205 -19.53 16.69 8.56
N LEU A 206 -20.03 17.79 8.01
CA LEU A 206 -19.51 18.43 6.83
C LEU A 206 -18.88 19.77 7.22
N ILE A 207 -17.77 20.12 6.58
CA ILE A 207 -17.36 21.52 6.44
C ILE A 207 -17.90 22.01 5.10
N ILE A 208 -18.65 23.10 5.13
CA ILE A 208 -19.30 23.70 3.96
C ILE A 208 -18.90 25.16 3.83
N ASP A 209 -18.94 25.69 2.60
CA ASP A 209 -18.89 27.14 2.41
C ASP A 209 -20.16 27.79 2.97
N LYS A 210 -19.99 28.90 3.68
CA LYS A 210 -21.09 29.56 4.40
C LYS A 210 -22.06 30.28 3.46
N VAL A 211 -21.57 30.79 2.32
CA VAL A 211 -22.35 31.62 1.39
C VAL A 211 -23.33 30.81 0.56
N SER A 212 -22.90 29.68 -0.02
CA SER A 212 -23.76 28.79 -0.83
C SER A 212 -24.29 27.59 -0.05
N LEU A 213 -24.06 27.55 1.28
CA LEU A 213 -24.49 26.47 2.16
C LEU A 213 -24.05 25.07 1.70
N GLY A 214 -22.89 24.98 1.06
CA GLY A 214 -22.29 23.74 0.59
C GLY A 214 -22.56 23.37 -0.86
N GLU A 215 -23.20 24.24 -1.65
CA GLU A 215 -23.37 24.04 -3.09
C GLU A 215 -22.06 24.14 -3.88
N VAL A 216 -21.14 25.02 -3.46
CA VAL A 216 -19.81 25.16 -4.09
C VAL A 216 -18.81 24.22 -3.43
N PHE A 217 -18.76 24.20 -2.09
CA PHE A 217 -17.79 23.43 -1.34
C PHE A 217 -18.42 22.68 -0.17
N SER A 218 -18.24 21.36 -0.16
CA SER A 218 -18.66 20.49 0.93
C SER A 218 -17.65 19.37 1.09
N ARG A 219 -17.28 19.06 2.33
CA ARG A 219 -16.38 17.94 2.62
C ARG A 219 -16.72 17.27 3.93
N VAL A 220 -16.75 15.94 3.94
CA VAL A 220 -16.87 15.16 5.18
C VAL A 220 -15.63 15.35 6.05
N VAL A 221 -15.85 15.70 7.32
CA VAL A 221 -14.83 15.90 8.35
C VAL A 221 -15.16 15.08 9.59
N SER A 222 -14.28 15.12 10.59
CA SER A 222 -14.52 14.43 11.87
C SER A 222 -15.78 14.96 12.54
N LYS A 223 -16.63 14.06 13.04
CA LYS A 223 -17.83 14.38 13.82
C LYS A 223 -17.55 15.27 15.04
N ARG A 224 -16.33 15.24 15.59
CA ARG A 224 -15.90 16.13 16.68
C ARG A 224 -16.05 17.63 16.36
N ASN A 225 -15.99 18.03 15.09
CA ASN A 225 -16.18 19.42 14.71
C ASN A 225 -17.64 19.86 14.87
N CYS A 226 -18.59 19.00 14.51
CA CYS A 226 -20.02 19.25 14.71
C CYS A 226 -20.41 19.09 16.19
N LEU A 227 -19.76 18.19 16.94
CA LEU A 227 -19.95 18.08 18.39
C LEU A 227 -19.71 19.43 19.11
N LYS A 228 -18.69 20.19 18.70
CA LYS A 228 -18.41 21.52 19.26
C LYS A 228 -19.52 22.54 18.97
N GLN A 229 -20.22 22.40 17.85
CA GLN A 229 -21.34 23.29 17.49
C GLN A 229 -22.66 22.90 18.15
N ALA A 230 -22.86 21.59 18.38
CA ALA A 230 -24.04 21.06 19.05
C ALA A 230 -24.18 21.55 20.50
N GLY A 231 -23.06 21.86 21.17
CA GLY A 231 -23.07 22.36 22.55
C GLY A 231 -23.29 21.22 23.55
N VAL A 232 -24.44 21.22 24.23
CA VAL A 232 -24.76 20.22 25.25
C VAL A 232 -25.23 18.93 24.58
N THR A 233 -24.63 17.81 24.97
CA THR A 233 -24.98 16.47 24.49
C THR A 233 -25.18 15.52 25.65
N GLU A 234 -26.08 14.56 25.48
CA GLU A 234 -26.32 13.49 26.44
C GLU A 234 -26.24 12.11 25.79
N ASN A 235 -25.95 11.11 26.60
CA ASN A 235 -25.90 9.72 26.18
C ASN A 235 -27.28 9.09 26.35
N THR A 236 -27.95 8.80 25.23
CA THR A 236 -29.32 8.28 25.20
C THR A 236 -29.37 6.91 24.52
N LEU A 237 -30.21 6.03 25.04
CA LEU A 237 -30.51 4.74 24.40
C LEU A 237 -31.52 4.95 23.28
N LEU A 238 -31.12 4.65 22.05
CA LEU A 238 -32.01 4.70 20.89
C LEU A 238 -32.24 3.31 20.31
N GLN A 239 -33.50 3.02 19.99
CA GLN A 239 -33.90 1.74 19.42
C GLN A 239 -33.58 1.69 17.92
N LYS A 240 -32.91 0.63 17.49
CA LYS A 240 -32.66 0.29 16.09
C LYS A 240 -33.90 -0.33 15.44
N LYS A 241 -33.90 -0.40 14.10
CA LYS A 241 -34.94 -1.08 13.31
C LYS A 241 -35.17 -2.55 13.69
N ASN A 242 -34.20 -3.22 14.31
CA ASN A 242 -34.31 -4.61 14.78
C ASN A 242 -34.80 -4.75 16.23
N GLY A 243 -35.29 -3.67 16.84
CA GLY A 243 -35.76 -3.64 18.23
C GLY A 243 -34.68 -3.59 19.30
N LYS A 244 -33.39 -3.73 18.94
CA LYS A 244 -32.26 -3.63 19.88
C LYS A 244 -31.95 -2.17 20.19
N TYR A 245 -31.47 -1.90 21.41
CA TYR A 245 -31.02 -0.57 21.83
C TYR A 245 -29.50 -0.44 21.72
N ASP A 246 -29.03 0.68 21.18
CA ASP A 246 -27.63 1.11 21.23
C ASP A 246 -27.54 2.45 21.96
N CYS A 247 -26.35 2.75 22.50
CA CYS A 247 -26.07 4.03 23.15
C CYS A 247 -25.58 5.05 22.11
N PHE A 248 -26.16 6.25 22.14
CA PHE A 248 -25.79 7.34 21.25
C PHE A 248 -25.54 8.61 22.06
N GLN A 249 -24.51 9.36 21.70
CA GLN A 249 -24.34 10.73 22.14
C GLN A 249 -25.14 11.63 21.19
N VAL A 250 -26.12 12.33 21.74
CA VAL A 250 -27.12 13.10 21.00
C VAL A 250 -27.12 14.54 21.50
N ASP A 251 -27.20 15.51 20.60
CA ASP A 251 -27.42 16.90 21.02
C ASP A 251 -28.83 17.05 21.63
N THR A 252 -28.90 17.59 22.84
CA THR A 252 -30.16 17.65 23.60
C THR A 252 -31.09 18.72 23.05
N LYS A 253 -30.53 19.81 22.50
CA LYS A 253 -31.31 20.96 22.01
C LYS A 253 -32.16 20.64 20.79
N THR A 254 -31.67 19.79 19.89
CA THR A 254 -32.32 19.48 18.61
C THR A 254 -32.57 17.99 18.40
N GLU A 255 -32.41 17.19 19.46
CA GLU A 255 -32.65 15.75 19.47
C GLU A 255 -31.89 15.00 18.37
N GLY A 256 -30.64 15.39 18.14
CA GLY A 256 -29.72 14.73 17.20
C GLY A 256 -29.73 15.28 15.78
N ASN A 257 -30.43 16.39 15.52
CA ASN A 257 -30.39 17.06 14.23
C ASN A 257 -29.07 17.81 14.00
N LEU A 258 -28.43 18.31 15.06
CA LEU A 258 -27.12 18.96 14.99
C LEU A 258 -25.97 18.00 15.27
N PHE A 259 -26.20 16.93 16.04
CA PHE A 259 -25.20 15.90 16.26
C PHE A 259 -25.78 14.59 16.78
N ILE A 260 -25.45 13.48 16.13
CA ILE A 260 -25.64 12.14 16.66
C ILE A 260 -24.44 11.25 16.31
N ASP A 261 -23.89 10.59 17.33
CA ASP A 261 -22.85 9.58 17.15
C ASP A 261 -23.03 8.40 18.10
N LYS A 262 -22.49 7.25 17.70
CA LYS A 262 -22.56 6.06 18.54
C LYS A 262 -21.61 6.21 19.72
N ALA A 263 -22.15 6.07 20.93
CA ALA A 263 -21.37 6.09 22.16
C ALA A 263 -21.11 4.65 22.67
N PRO A 264 -20.07 4.44 23.49
CA PRO A 264 -19.89 3.19 24.23
C PRO A 264 -21.16 2.85 25.03
N SER A 265 -21.60 1.59 24.99
CA SER A 265 -22.81 1.18 25.73
C SER A 265 -22.73 1.49 27.22
N SER A 266 -21.53 1.52 27.81
CA SER A 266 -21.31 1.88 29.22
C SER A 266 -21.86 3.25 29.59
N ASP A 267 -21.93 4.17 28.64
CA ASP A 267 -22.18 5.58 28.92
C ASP A 267 -23.67 5.90 29.00
N CYS A 268 -24.53 5.00 28.50
CA CYS A 268 -25.99 5.06 28.66
C CYS A 268 -26.52 4.06 29.71
N MET A 269 -25.64 3.31 30.36
CA MET A 269 -26.02 2.19 31.22
C MET A 269 -25.93 2.59 32.68
N GLU A 270 -27.10 2.74 33.33
CA GLU A 270 -27.17 2.94 34.78
C GLU A 270 -26.80 1.62 35.50
N LYS A 271 -25.79 1.68 36.38
CA LYS A 271 -25.37 0.53 37.17
C LYS A 271 -26.30 0.39 38.37
N LEU A 272 -27.19 -0.60 38.32
CA LEU A 272 -28.14 -0.85 39.41
C LEU A 272 -27.50 -1.52 40.63
N SER A 273 -26.41 -2.27 40.44
CA SER A 273 -25.75 -3.01 41.53
C SER A 273 -24.25 -3.17 41.29
N LYS A 274 -23.51 -3.51 42.36
CA LYS A 274 -22.13 -4.00 42.21
C LYS A 274 -22.14 -5.25 41.31
N PRO A 275 -21.23 -5.36 40.34
CA PRO A 275 -21.08 -6.57 39.53
C PRO A 275 -20.75 -7.78 40.42
N ARG A 276 -21.30 -8.94 40.06
CA ARG A 276 -21.05 -10.21 40.74
C ARG A 276 -20.27 -11.17 39.85
N TRP A 277 -19.35 -11.91 40.43
CA TRP A 277 -18.68 -13.00 39.73
C TRP A 277 -19.63 -14.19 39.59
N VAL A 278 -19.58 -14.83 38.43
CA VAL A 278 -20.27 -16.10 38.17
C VAL A 278 -19.19 -17.05 37.67
N SER A 279 -18.73 -17.95 38.54
CA SER A 279 -17.73 -18.96 38.21
C SER A 279 -18.31 -20.00 37.25
N ASP A 280 -17.43 -20.64 36.48
CA ASP A 280 -17.76 -21.85 35.75
C ASP A 280 -17.76 -23.09 36.68
N GLU A 281 -17.98 -24.27 36.10
CA GLU A 281 -17.99 -25.54 36.83
C GLU A 281 -16.63 -25.88 37.48
N THR A 282 -15.53 -25.35 36.94
CA THR A 282 -14.19 -25.59 37.48
C THR A 282 -13.88 -24.68 38.66
N GLY A 283 -14.56 -23.55 38.76
CA GLY A 283 -14.27 -22.49 39.72
C GLY A 283 -13.06 -21.63 39.35
N TRP A 284 -12.29 -21.96 38.30
CA TRP A 284 -11.05 -21.27 37.92
C TRP A 284 -11.22 -20.32 36.72
N ASP A 285 -12.38 -20.32 36.09
CA ASP A 285 -12.80 -19.29 35.16
C ASP A 285 -14.20 -18.78 35.51
N GLY A 286 -14.62 -17.69 34.89
CA GLY A 286 -15.92 -17.10 35.16
C GLY A 286 -16.14 -15.77 34.44
N LYS A 287 -17.35 -15.26 34.58
CA LYS A 287 -17.79 -14.00 34.00
C LYS A 287 -18.17 -13.04 35.12
N CYS A 288 -17.73 -11.80 34.98
CA CYS A 288 -18.19 -10.72 35.84
C CYS A 288 -19.51 -10.19 35.27
N MET A 289 -20.62 -10.43 35.95
CA MET A 289 -21.97 -10.08 35.50
C MET A 289 -22.49 -8.87 36.25
N ALA A 290 -23.00 -7.87 35.52
CA ALA A 290 -23.66 -6.71 36.10
C ALA A 290 -25.13 -6.66 35.69
N LYS A 291 -26.03 -6.35 36.63
CA LYS A 291 -27.41 -5.98 36.33
C LYS A 291 -27.42 -4.53 35.86
N ILE A 292 -27.88 -4.32 34.64
CA ILE A 292 -27.89 -3.03 33.97
C ILE A 292 -29.32 -2.72 33.54
N ARG A 293 -29.77 -1.49 33.78
CA ARG A 293 -31.03 -0.99 33.24
C ARG A 293 -30.83 -0.54 31.80
N VAL A 294 -31.57 -1.13 30.86
CA VAL A 294 -31.61 -0.72 29.45
C VAL A 294 -33.06 -0.38 29.12
N ALA A 295 -33.35 0.92 29.01
CA ALA A 295 -34.72 1.45 29.04
C ALA A 295 -35.45 0.95 30.32
N GLU A 296 -36.58 0.27 30.18
CA GLU A 296 -37.35 -0.26 31.32
C GLU A 296 -36.95 -1.69 31.72
N LYS A 297 -36.04 -2.34 30.97
CA LYS A 297 -35.66 -3.74 31.21
C LYS A 297 -34.36 -3.83 32.00
N ILE A 298 -34.34 -4.70 33.01
CA ILE A 298 -33.11 -5.09 33.71
C ILE A 298 -32.52 -6.29 32.97
N VAL A 299 -31.30 -6.14 32.48
CA VAL A 299 -30.57 -7.21 31.78
C VAL A 299 -29.25 -7.49 32.50
N GLU A 300 -28.88 -8.76 32.62
CA GLU A 300 -27.54 -9.14 33.07
C GLU A 300 -26.58 -9.14 31.88
N LYS A 301 -25.48 -8.40 31.99
CA LYS A 301 -24.44 -8.32 30.95
C LYS A 301 -23.07 -8.60 31.54
N SER A 302 -22.25 -9.32 30.78
CA SER A 302 -20.84 -9.52 31.09
C SER A 302 -20.08 -8.18 30.98
N VAL A 303 -19.33 -7.83 32.02
CA VAL A 303 -18.47 -6.66 32.11
C VAL A 303 -17.01 -7.09 32.36
N SER A 304 -16.08 -6.14 32.36
CA SER A 304 -14.66 -6.44 32.62
C SER A 304 -14.48 -7.16 33.97
N LYS A 305 -13.68 -8.24 33.99
CA LYS A 305 -13.38 -9.02 35.20
C LYS A 305 -12.83 -8.17 36.35
N SER A 306 -12.11 -7.08 36.04
CA SER A 306 -11.61 -6.10 37.01
C SER A 306 -12.71 -5.43 37.84
N LYS A 307 -13.95 -5.34 37.33
CA LYS A 307 -15.09 -4.73 38.05
C LYS A 307 -15.71 -5.64 39.10
N CYS A 308 -15.38 -6.94 39.10
CA CYS A 308 -15.74 -7.90 40.14
C CYS A 308 -14.57 -8.20 41.08
N ARG A 309 -13.45 -7.48 40.95
CA ARG A 309 -12.28 -7.69 41.82
C ARG A 309 -12.65 -7.32 43.26
N PRO A 310 -12.59 -8.24 44.23
CA PRO A 310 -12.82 -7.92 45.63
C PRO A 310 -11.66 -7.09 46.18
N ASP A 311 -11.89 -6.43 47.32
CA ASP A 311 -10.84 -5.63 47.98
C ASP A 311 -9.72 -6.53 48.53
N ASP A 312 -10.11 -7.69 49.06
CA ASP A 312 -9.21 -8.72 49.57
C ASP A 312 -8.99 -9.82 48.52
N VAL A 313 -7.77 -9.90 48.00
CA VAL A 313 -7.32 -10.89 47.03
C VAL A 313 -5.96 -11.45 47.42
N PHE A 314 -5.69 -12.70 47.06
CA PHE A 314 -4.34 -13.26 47.09
C PHE A 314 -3.93 -13.82 45.74
N ILE A 315 -2.63 -13.93 45.54
CA ILE A 315 -2.03 -14.43 44.31
C ILE A 315 -1.59 -15.87 44.54
N MET A 316 -2.06 -16.78 43.69
CA MET A 316 -1.67 -18.18 43.77
C MET A 316 -1.46 -18.82 42.41
N TRP A 317 -0.62 -19.85 42.40
CA TRP A 317 -0.44 -20.71 41.24
C TRP A 317 -1.38 -21.89 41.33
N HIS A 318 -2.09 -22.19 40.25
CA HIS A 318 -2.96 -23.36 40.18
C HIS A 318 -2.68 -24.17 38.91
N ASN A 319 -2.57 -25.49 39.08
CA ASN A 319 -2.36 -26.45 38.00
C ASN A 319 -3.70 -27.03 37.55
N LEU A 320 -4.16 -26.65 36.36
CA LEU A 320 -5.35 -27.26 35.73
C LEU A 320 -5.08 -28.72 35.34
N SER A 321 -3.82 -29.04 35.07
CA SER A 321 -3.31 -30.41 34.92
C SER A 321 -1.80 -30.44 35.24
N LYS A 322 -1.18 -31.62 35.26
CA LYS A 322 0.23 -31.79 35.62
C LYS A 322 1.14 -30.94 34.74
N LEU A 323 1.82 -29.95 35.35
CA LEU A 323 2.67 -28.96 34.69
C LEU A 323 1.95 -28.09 33.64
N ASN A 324 0.66 -27.83 33.86
CA ASN A 324 -0.14 -26.87 33.11
C ASN A 324 -0.72 -25.83 34.06
N GLY A 325 0.17 -25.08 34.68
CA GLY A 325 -0.21 -24.09 35.68
C GLY A 325 -0.39 -22.69 35.12
N GLN A 326 -1.25 -21.94 35.78
CA GLN A 326 -1.45 -20.52 35.55
C GLN A 326 -1.38 -19.75 36.88
N CYS A 327 -1.05 -18.47 36.77
CA CYS A 327 -1.01 -17.57 37.91
C CYS A 327 -2.35 -16.86 38.02
N TYR A 328 -3.01 -16.99 39.17
CA TYR A 328 -4.33 -16.42 39.42
C TYR A 328 -4.28 -15.38 40.53
N GLU A 329 -5.09 -14.34 40.38
CA GLU A 329 -5.58 -13.52 41.48
C GLU A 329 -6.96 -14.06 41.88
N VAL A 330 -7.11 -14.45 43.15
CA VAL A 330 -8.30 -15.11 43.68
C VAL A 330 -8.86 -14.38 44.89
N HIS A 331 -10.15 -14.58 45.21
CA HIS A 331 -10.78 -13.95 46.37
C HIS A 331 -10.06 -14.36 47.67
N GLY A 332 -9.71 -13.38 48.52
CA GLY A 332 -9.08 -13.55 49.83
C GLY A 332 -9.67 -14.65 50.70
N LYS A 333 -10.95 -14.47 51.05
CA LYS A 333 -11.72 -15.37 51.90
C LYS A 333 -12.36 -16.57 51.22
N TYR A 334 -12.92 -16.39 50.02
CA TYR A 334 -13.78 -17.39 49.37
C TYR A 334 -13.12 -18.13 48.20
N GLY A 335 -11.84 -17.86 47.92
CA GLY A 335 -11.09 -18.55 46.87
C GLY A 335 -11.62 -18.29 45.45
N SER A 336 -11.44 -19.28 44.58
CA SER A 336 -11.69 -19.15 43.14
C SER A 336 -13.18 -19.09 42.78
N GLU A 337 -14.05 -19.67 43.62
CA GLU A 337 -15.52 -19.68 43.44
C GLU A 337 -16.13 -18.28 43.35
N GLN A 338 -15.60 -17.32 44.11
CA GLN A 338 -16.12 -15.94 44.13
C GLN A 338 -15.29 -14.98 43.27
N TYR A 339 -14.06 -15.32 42.92
CA TYR A 339 -13.23 -14.54 42.00
C TYR A 339 -12.01 -15.34 41.59
N ALA A 340 -11.76 -15.48 40.28
CA ALA A 340 -10.52 -16.03 39.75
C ALA A 340 -10.17 -15.37 38.41
N VAL A 341 -9.04 -14.67 38.36
CA VAL A 341 -8.56 -14.05 37.11
C VAL A 341 -7.10 -14.39 36.89
N ILE A 342 -6.79 -14.84 35.67
CA ILE A 342 -5.41 -15.09 35.24
C ILE A 342 -4.66 -13.76 35.19
N ILE A 343 -3.52 -13.71 35.87
CA ILE A 343 -2.61 -12.55 35.90
C ILE A 343 -1.25 -12.93 35.32
N GLU A 344 -0.36 -11.95 35.22
CA GLU A 344 1.00 -12.19 34.73
C GLU A 344 1.75 -13.23 35.57
N MET A 345 2.28 -14.27 34.91
CA MET A 345 3.02 -15.36 35.55
C MET A 345 4.19 -14.89 36.45
N ARG A 346 4.73 -13.70 36.22
CA ARG A 346 5.83 -13.14 37.03
C ARG A 346 5.40 -12.90 38.48
N LYS A 347 4.12 -12.61 38.73
CA LYS A 347 3.59 -12.37 40.08
C LYS A 347 3.55 -13.64 40.95
N CYS A 348 3.46 -14.82 40.34
CA CYS A 348 3.55 -16.11 41.04
C CYS A 348 4.96 -16.72 41.00
N LYS A 349 5.96 -16.05 40.40
CA LYS A 349 7.27 -16.65 40.18
C LYS A 349 8.06 -16.73 41.49
N PRO A 350 8.41 -17.92 41.99
CA PRO A 350 9.23 -18.05 43.18
C PRO A 350 10.70 -17.72 42.92
N LYS A 351 11.45 -17.45 43.99
CA LYS A 351 12.88 -17.10 43.93
C LYS A 351 13.73 -18.24 43.38
N ASN A 352 13.48 -19.47 43.84
CA ASN A 352 14.29 -20.64 43.52
C ASN A 352 13.63 -21.49 42.44
N LEU A 353 14.29 -21.59 41.28
CA LEU A 353 13.80 -22.28 40.10
C LEU A 353 14.83 -23.28 39.58
N LYS A 354 14.36 -24.45 39.12
CA LYS A 354 15.16 -25.45 38.41
C LYS A 354 14.52 -25.78 37.07
N THR A 355 15.32 -26.30 36.15
CA THR A 355 14.84 -26.78 34.86
C THR A 355 14.63 -28.29 34.93
N ILE A 356 13.49 -28.77 34.43
CA ILE A 356 13.20 -30.20 34.30
C ILE A 356 12.75 -30.52 32.87
N PHE A 357 13.00 -31.76 32.44
CA PHE A 357 12.35 -32.36 31.29
C PHE A 357 11.23 -33.26 31.78
N TYR A 358 10.02 -33.08 31.27
CA TYR A 358 8.87 -33.89 31.63
C TYR A 358 8.22 -34.49 30.38
N ARG A 359 8.03 -35.80 30.43
CA ARG A 359 7.33 -36.58 29.41
C ARG A 359 6.08 -37.18 30.05
N ALA A 360 4.90 -36.81 29.55
CA ALA A 360 3.65 -37.35 30.04
C ALA A 360 3.57 -38.86 29.78
N PRO A 361 2.83 -39.64 30.62
CA PRO A 361 2.61 -41.06 30.36
C PRO A 361 2.08 -41.27 28.95
N LYS A 362 2.63 -42.25 28.22
CA LYS A 362 2.27 -42.58 26.82
C LYS A 362 2.63 -41.55 25.75
N ALA A 363 3.18 -40.37 26.10
CA ALA A 363 3.68 -39.43 25.10
C ALA A 363 4.97 -39.97 24.45
N LEU A 364 5.20 -39.71 23.16
CA LEU A 364 6.45 -40.09 22.46
C LEU A 364 7.60 -39.09 22.72
N SER A 365 7.26 -37.85 23.05
CA SER A 365 8.19 -36.76 23.34
C SER A 365 7.83 -36.05 24.63
N GLY A 366 8.78 -35.32 25.20
CA GLY A 366 8.60 -34.52 26.40
C GLY A 366 8.87 -33.05 26.15
N ASN A 367 8.49 -32.24 27.13
CA ASN A 367 8.64 -30.80 27.13
C ASN A 367 9.58 -30.36 28.26
N CYS A 368 10.20 -29.20 28.08
CA CYS A 368 11.06 -28.62 29.11
C CYS A 368 10.34 -27.55 29.89
N TYR A 369 10.50 -27.59 31.21
CA TYR A 369 9.84 -26.67 32.12
C TYR A 369 10.86 -26.02 33.05
N ILE A 370 10.62 -24.76 33.39
CA ILE A 370 11.19 -24.16 34.58
C ILE A 370 10.16 -24.33 35.69
N VAL A 371 10.56 -25.00 36.77
CA VAL A 371 9.69 -25.31 37.91
C VAL A 371 10.28 -24.76 39.20
N ASP A 372 9.44 -24.55 40.21
CA ASP A 372 9.92 -24.24 41.54
C ASP A 372 10.72 -25.42 42.13
N VAL A 373 11.82 -25.10 42.80
CA VAL A 373 12.71 -26.13 43.37
C VAL A 373 11.99 -26.92 44.46
N LYS A 374 11.15 -26.25 45.27
CA LYS A 374 10.56 -26.80 46.49
C LYS A 374 9.51 -27.89 46.22
N THR A 375 8.67 -27.70 45.21
CA THR A 375 7.55 -28.61 44.90
C THR A 375 7.69 -29.26 43.53
N GLY A 376 8.74 -28.94 42.77
CA GLY A 376 9.01 -29.58 41.49
C GLY A 376 7.97 -29.26 40.40
N GLY A 377 7.18 -28.20 40.55
CA GLY A 377 6.21 -27.78 39.55
C GLY A 377 4.79 -27.56 40.06
N GLU A 378 4.48 -27.96 41.29
CA GLU A 378 3.13 -27.80 41.86
C GLU A 378 2.81 -26.33 42.16
N LYS A 379 3.80 -25.56 42.63
CA LYS A 379 3.63 -24.14 42.97
C LYS A 379 4.08 -23.18 41.88
N TYR A 380 4.86 -23.63 40.91
CA TYR A 380 5.16 -22.86 39.71
C TYR A 380 5.72 -23.77 38.62
N ASN A 381 5.22 -23.64 37.40
CA ASN A 381 5.83 -24.25 36.23
C ASN A 381 5.67 -23.37 35.00
N ARG A 382 6.65 -23.40 34.09
CA ARG A 382 6.54 -22.66 32.83
C ARG A 382 7.24 -23.42 31.73
N LEU A 383 6.52 -23.65 30.63
CA LEU A 383 7.09 -24.22 29.42
C LEU A 383 8.22 -23.33 28.86
N ILE A 384 9.34 -23.94 28.52
CA ILE A 384 10.49 -23.29 27.89
C ILE A 384 10.97 -24.08 26.68
N GLY A 385 11.66 -23.40 25.76
CA GLY A 385 12.26 -24.04 24.60
C GLY A 385 13.33 -25.09 24.99
N THR A 386 13.41 -26.15 24.19
CA THR A 386 14.29 -27.32 24.39
C THR A 386 15.78 -26.99 24.48
N ARG A 387 16.24 -25.91 23.84
CA ARG A 387 17.64 -25.44 23.89
C ARG A 387 18.11 -25.13 25.32
N LYS A 388 17.32 -24.35 26.07
CA LYS A 388 17.63 -23.95 27.47
C LYS A 388 17.68 -25.13 28.44
N CYS A 389 17.04 -26.22 28.06
CA CYS A 389 16.97 -27.47 28.80
C CYS A 389 18.24 -28.29 28.59
N LYS A 390 18.66 -28.45 27.32
CA LYS A 390 19.91 -29.14 26.96
C LYS A 390 21.14 -28.52 27.64
N GLU A 391 21.23 -27.19 27.64
CA GLU A 391 22.32 -26.44 28.29
C GLU A 391 22.46 -26.73 29.80
N LYS A 392 21.37 -27.11 30.47
CA LYS A 392 21.35 -27.38 31.93
C LYS A 392 21.27 -28.86 32.30
N LEU A 393 20.87 -29.74 31.37
CA LEU A 393 20.79 -31.18 31.60
C LEU A 393 22.13 -31.88 31.34
N MET A 394 23.04 -31.30 30.55
CA MET A 394 24.36 -31.88 30.26
C MET A 394 25.39 -31.77 31.41
N THR A 395 25.02 -31.23 32.58
CA THR A 395 25.95 -31.01 33.71
C THR A 395 25.82 -32.01 34.86
N VAL A 396 25.06 -33.09 34.71
CA VAL A 396 25.09 -34.20 35.69
C VAL A 396 25.94 -35.32 35.10
N PRO A 397 27.11 -35.66 35.69
CA PRO A 397 27.89 -36.80 35.22
C PRO A 397 27.02 -38.05 35.35
N LEU A 398 26.94 -38.81 34.25
CA LEU A 398 26.39 -40.16 34.27
C LEU A 398 27.22 -40.96 35.29
N LYS A 399 26.57 -41.39 36.39
CA LYS A 399 27.12 -42.40 37.29
C LYS A 399 26.74 -43.78 36.78
#